data_AF-A0A1G2U8V5-F1
#
_entry.id   AF-A0A1G2U8V5-F1
#
_cell.length_a   1.000
_cell.length_b   1.000
_cell.length_c   1.000
_cell.angle_alpha   90.00
_cell.angle_beta   90.00
_cell.angle_gamma   90.00
#
_symmetry.space_group_name_H-M   'P 1'
#
loop_
_entity.id
_entity.type
_entity.pdbx_description
1 polymer ?
#
loop_
_entity_poly.entity_id
_entity_poly.type
_entity_poly.pdbx_seq_one_letter_code
_entity_poly.pdbx_strand_id
1 'polypeptide(L)'
;MNRLITHDLRHTAGIQIVFWLLLFVVSCTSFVSSASAQAPAPAPTEYTLLAPIPLQGAGGNPTEKTNAVQYITGLFKLIIGLAGVLAVVMLIYAGIKYMSTDAFSGKDEAKGVIENAMWGLGLAIAAWLILYTINPKLVEIKFDIPKQKIAPSTLSGGGGGGGVLPGYILTPEQVAEDNRIELDLKKNIPSVTINNNPCVTGATSGCTNVVGLPQQAIEGVKSFALTCQIAMGKNCFVEITGGTEGGHATHGPGLAVIDIGKNLNVNNYIKQKGAPTNTQACSQLGPQYSLNNTIYVDEWTHWHVCY
;
A
#
# COMPACT_ATOMS: atom_id res chain seq x y z
N MET A 1 -4.82 -47.92 61.54
CA MET A 1 -5.70 -47.99 60.35
C MET A 1 -5.88 -46.58 59.85
N ASN A 2 -5.17 -46.16 58.80
CA ASN A 2 -5.49 -44.96 58.02
C ASN A 2 -4.57 -44.91 56.80
N ARG A 3 -5.08 -45.42 55.69
CA ARG A 3 -4.49 -45.25 54.36
C ARG A 3 -5.65 -45.12 53.39
N LEU A 4 -5.47 -44.20 52.43
CA LEU A 4 -6.16 -44.13 51.13
C LEU A 4 -7.43 -43.28 51.04
N ILE A 5 -7.30 -41.94 51.03
CA ILE A 5 -8.21 -41.06 50.26
C ILE A 5 -7.44 -39.82 49.77
N THR A 6 -6.48 -39.97 48.85
CA THR A 6 -5.86 -38.80 48.17
C THR A 6 -5.63 -38.99 46.67
N HIS A 7 -6.09 -40.10 46.07
CA HIS A 7 -5.75 -40.43 44.69
C HIS A 7 -6.80 -40.02 43.63
N ASP A 8 -7.91 -39.37 44.02
CA ASP A 8 -9.07 -39.21 43.12
C ASP A 8 -9.42 -37.76 42.70
N LEU A 9 -8.72 -36.74 43.23
CA LEU A 9 -9.01 -35.33 42.90
C LEU A 9 -8.25 -34.79 41.68
N ARG A 10 -7.21 -35.51 41.20
CA ARG A 10 -6.40 -35.07 40.06
C ARG A 10 -6.95 -35.57 38.71
N HIS A 11 -7.76 -36.63 38.72
CA HIS A 11 -8.35 -37.21 37.52
C HIS A 11 -9.61 -36.46 37.06
N THR A 12 -10.41 -35.94 38.00
CA THR A 12 -11.67 -35.25 37.72
C THR A 12 -11.47 -33.83 37.16
N ALA A 13 -10.44 -33.10 37.58
CA ALA A 13 -10.11 -31.78 37.04
C ALA A 13 -9.58 -31.82 35.59
N GLY A 14 -8.78 -32.84 35.24
CA GLY A 14 -8.29 -33.04 33.87
C GLY A 14 -9.42 -33.41 32.90
N ILE A 15 -10.38 -34.22 33.34
CA ILE A 15 -11.55 -34.60 32.54
C ILE A 15 -12.44 -33.38 32.29
N GLN A 16 -12.65 -32.50 33.28
CA GLN A 16 -13.43 -31.26 33.10
C GLN A 16 -12.78 -30.31 32.08
N ILE A 17 -11.46 -30.11 32.15
CA ILE A 17 -10.73 -29.24 31.20
C ILE A 17 -10.73 -29.81 29.77
N VAL A 18 -10.59 -31.13 29.62
CA VAL A 18 -10.67 -31.82 28.31
C VAL A 18 -12.10 -31.80 27.76
N PHE A 19 -13.12 -31.87 28.62
CA PHE A 19 -14.53 -31.78 28.22
C PHE A 19 -14.92 -30.36 27.75
N TRP A 20 -14.40 -29.32 28.41
CA TRP A 20 -14.57 -27.92 27.98
C TRP A 20 -13.75 -27.59 26.72
N LEU A 21 -12.55 -28.16 26.54
CA LEU A 21 -11.78 -28.06 25.29
C LEU A 21 -12.45 -28.80 24.13
N LEU A 22 -13.04 -29.97 24.36
CA LEU A 22 -13.80 -30.71 23.34
C LEU A 22 -15.13 -30.02 22.98
N LEU A 23 -15.83 -29.40 23.93
CA LEU A 23 -17.02 -28.59 23.66
C LEU A 23 -16.69 -27.31 22.87
N PHE A 24 -15.53 -26.69 23.11
CA PHE A 24 -15.04 -25.53 22.35
C PHE A 24 -14.65 -25.92 20.90
N VAL A 25 -14.10 -27.12 20.70
CA VAL A 25 -13.77 -27.65 19.36
C VAL A 25 -15.01 -28.11 18.58
N VAL A 26 -16.03 -28.67 19.25
CA VAL A 26 -17.28 -29.14 18.61
C VAL A 26 -18.28 -28.00 18.34
N SER A 27 -18.23 -26.90 19.09
CA SER A 27 -19.03 -25.69 18.79
C SER A 27 -18.54 -24.93 17.54
N CYS A 28 -17.36 -25.27 17.00
CA CYS A 28 -16.75 -24.60 15.84
C CYS A 28 -17.10 -25.30 14.50
N THR A 29 -17.74 -26.47 14.52
CA THR A 29 -17.95 -27.29 13.30
C THR A 29 -19.33 -27.19 12.67
N SER A 30 -20.18 -26.26 13.12
CA SER A 30 -21.51 -26.03 12.53
C SER A 30 -21.68 -24.60 12.02
N PHE A 31 -20.76 -24.16 11.15
CA PHE A 31 -21.06 -23.11 10.18
C PHE A 31 -20.90 -23.72 8.79
N VAL A 32 -22.05 -23.98 8.16
CA VAL A 32 -22.13 -24.43 6.77
C VAL A 32 -21.58 -23.30 5.90
N SER A 33 -20.42 -23.52 5.28
CA SER A 33 -19.84 -22.61 4.31
C SER A 33 -20.67 -22.66 3.02
N SER A 34 -21.43 -21.59 2.75
CA SER A 34 -21.98 -21.35 1.42
C SER A 34 -20.82 -21.17 0.43
N ALA A 35 -20.61 -22.13 -0.45
CA ALA A 35 -19.73 -21.98 -1.60
C ALA A 35 -20.37 -21.00 -2.59
N SER A 36 -20.07 -19.71 -2.47
CA SER A 36 -20.29 -18.78 -3.57
C SER A 36 -19.30 -19.12 -4.68
N ALA A 37 -19.82 -19.42 -5.87
CA ALA A 37 -19.01 -19.52 -7.08
C ALA A 37 -18.26 -18.20 -7.28
N GLN A 38 -16.95 -18.21 -7.03
CA GLN A 38 -16.07 -17.08 -7.29
C GLN A 38 -15.92 -16.96 -8.81
N ALA A 39 -16.35 -15.81 -9.34
CA ALA A 39 -16.10 -15.39 -10.72
C ALA A 39 -14.60 -15.51 -11.07
N PRO A 40 -14.25 -15.78 -12.34
CA PRO A 40 -12.86 -15.95 -12.76
C PRO A 40 -12.02 -14.74 -12.35
N ALA A 41 -10.91 -15.01 -11.66
CA ALA A 41 -9.98 -14.01 -11.17
C ALA A 41 -9.51 -13.10 -12.32
N PRO A 42 -9.62 -11.76 -12.20
CA PRO A 42 -9.17 -10.85 -13.23
C PRO A 42 -7.64 -10.87 -13.35
N ALA A 43 -7.16 -10.71 -14.59
CA ALA A 43 -5.75 -10.78 -14.95
C ALA A 43 -4.87 -9.89 -14.04
N PRO A 44 -3.72 -10.41 -13.57
CA PRO A 44 -2.90 -9.72 -12.60
C PRO A 44 -2.14 -8.53 -13.18
N THR A 45 -1.91 -7.49 -12.37
CA THR A 45 -1.00 -6.38 -12.65
C THR A 45 0.43 -6.85 -12.50
N GLU A 46 0.94 -7.53 -13.53
CA GLU A 46 2.32 -8.05 -13.54
C GLU A 46 3.32 -6.90 -13.45
N TYR A 47 4.27 -7.00 -12.52
CA TYR A 47 5.43 -6.13 -12.46
C TYR A 47 6.72 -6.96 -12.56
N THR A 48 7.77 -6.33 -13.10
CA THR A 48 9.09 -6.95 -13.26
C THR A 48 9.89 -6.79 -11.98
N LEU A 49 10.50 -7.87 -11.50
CA LEU A 49 11.40 -7.83 -10.35
C LEU A 49 12.79 -7.36 -10.79
N LEU A 50 13.35 -6.37 -10.09
CA LEU A 50 14.74 -5.92 -10.31
C LEU A 50 15.75 -6.99 -9.86
N ALA A 51 15.36 -7.84 -8.91
CA ALA A 51 16.11 -9.01 -8.47
C ALA A 51 15.18 -10.24 -8.56
N PRO A 52 15.42 -11.18 -9.50
CA PRO A 52 14.63 -12.39 -9.59
C PRO A 52 14.79 -13.24 -8.34
N ILE A 53 13.69 -13.54 -7.65
CA ILE A 53 13.69 -14.37 -6.44
C ILE A 53 12.80 -15.61 -6.63
N PRO A 54 13.13 -16.73 -5.97
CA PRO A 54 12.35 -17.96 -6.08
C PRO A 54 11.11 -17.90 -5.19
N LEU A 55 9.98 -17.50 -5.77
CA LEU A 55 8.71 -17.31 -5.04
C LEU A 55 8.00 -18.62 -4.67
N GLN A 56 8.50 -19.76 -5.16
CA GLN A 56 7.98 -21.09 -4.81
C GLN A 56 8.68 -21.67 -3.55
N GLY A 57 9.59 -20.92 -2.94
CA GLY A 57 10.40 -21.34 -1.79
C GLY A 57 11.87 -21.55 -2.15
N ALA A 58 12.68 -21.93 -1.17
CA ALA A 58 14.15 -22.00 -1.28
C ALA A 58 14.70 -22.92 -2.40
N GLY A 59 13.87 -23.79 -2.99
CA GLY A 59 14.22 -24.67 -4.12
C GLY A 59 13.52 -24.33 -5.45
N GLY A 60 12.84 -23.19 -5.55
CA GLY A 60 12.11 -22.78 -6.76
C GLY A 60 12.99 -22.12 -7.83
N ASN A 61 12.49 -22.06 -9.06
CA ASN A 61 13.12 -21.26 -10.12
C ASN A 61 12.96 -19.75 -9.85
N PRO A 62 13.97 -18.93 -10.18
CA PRO A 62 13.86 -17.48 -10.08
C PRO A 62 12.70 -16.97 -10.95
N THR A 63 11.83 -16.16 -10.36
CA THR A 63 10.68 -15.57 -11.04
C THR A 63 11.02 -14.12 -11.42
N GLU A 64 10.81 -13.74 -12.67
CA GLU A 64 11.14 -12.38 -13.18
C GLU A 64 9.92 -11.45 -13.20
N LYS A 65 8.72 -12.00 -13.39
CA LYS A 65 7.45 -11.26 -13.42
C LYS A 65 6.50 -11.84 -12.40
N THR A 66 5.90 -10.98 -11.58
CA THR A 66 4.99 -11.42 -10.52
C THR A 66 4.01 -10.33 -10.13
N ASN A 67 3.12 -10.66 -9.20
CA ASN A 67 2.09 -9.77 -8.65
C ASN A 67 2.31 -9.55 -7.17
N ALA A 68 1.73 -8.49 -6.60
CA ALA A 68 2.07 -8.09 -5.24
C ALA A 68 1.68 -9.18 -4.23
N VAL A 69 0.52 -9.79 -4.48
CA VAL A 69 0.04 -10.98 -3.79
C VAL A 69 1.05 -12.14 -3.86
N GLN A 70 1.50 -12.48 -5.07
CA GLN A 70 2.37 -13.63 -5.31
C GLN A 70 3.78 -13.40 -4.75
N TYR A 71 4.27 -12.17 -4.80
CA TYR A 71 5.55 -11.78 -4.24
C TYR A 71 5.55 -11.87 -2.72
N ILE A 72 4.58 -11.25 -2.04
CA ILE A 72 4.51 -11.28 -0.57
C ILE A 72 4.32 -12.72 -0.08
N THR A 73 3.39 -13.47 -0.69
CA THR A 73 3.13 -14.86 -0.33
C THR A 73 4.35 -15.75 -0.59
N GLY A 74 5.04 -15.54 -1.72
CA GLY A 74 6.25 -16.27 -2.06
C GLY A 74 7.43 -15.92 -1.14
N LEU A 75 7.55 -14.67 -0.72
CA LEU A 75 8.58 -14.21 0.20
C LEU A 75 8.43 -14.85 1.58
N PHE A 76 7.21 -14.93 2.12
CA PHE A 76 6.95 -15.65 3.38
C PHE A 76 7.32 -17.13 3.27
N LYS A 77 6.98 -17.80 2.18
CA LYS A 77 7.36 -19.20 1.93
C LYS A 77 8.89 -19.36 1.81
N LEU A 78 9.57 -18.41 1.18
CA LEU A 78 11.02 -18.41 1.06
C LEU A 78 11.70 -18.29 2.43
N ILE A 79 11.25 -17.37 3.29
CA ILE A 79 11.81 -17.17 4.64
C ILE A 79 11.61 -18.43 5.49
N ILE A 80 10.43 -19.04 5.46
CA ILE A 80 10.15 -20.29 6.21
C ILE A 80 11.02 -21.44 5.67
N GLY A 81 11.16 -21.55 4.34
CA GLY A 81 12.04 -22.55 3.72
C GLY A 81 13.50 -22.36 4.11
N LEU A 82 13.98 -21.12 4.12
CA LEU A 82 15.35 -20.79 4.54
C LEU A 82 15.58 -21.13 6.02
N ALA A 83 14.61 -20.81 6.88
CA ALA A 83 14.67 -21.17 8.30
C ALA A 83 14.74 -22.70 8.50
N GLY A 84 14.01 -23.48 7.70
CA GLY A 84 14.08 -24.94 7.72
C GLY A 84 15.46 -25.48 7.34
N VAL A 85 16.07 -24.98 6.27
CA VAL A 85 17.42 -25.41 5.84
C VAL A 85 18.46 -25.07 6.91
N LEU A 86 18.41 -23.85 7.46
CA LEU A 86 19.32 -23.42 8.53
C LEU A 86 19.15 -24.27 9.80
N ALA A 87 17.92 -24.61 10.16
CA ALA A 87 17.66 -25.50 11.30
C ALA A 87 18.31 -26.87 11.11
N VAL A 88 18.22 -27.47 9.91
CA VAL A 88 18.85 -28.76 9.61
C VAL A 88 20.38 -28.68 9.73
N VAL A 89 21.01 -27.61 9.21
CA VAL A 89 22.46 -27.42 9.32
C VAL A 89 22.91 -27.33 10.79
N MET A 90 22.18 -26.56 11.61
CA MET A 90 22.49 -26.42 13.04
C MET A 90 22.27 -27.72 13.82
N LEU A 91 21.25 -28.52 13.45
CA LEU A 91 21.03 -29.84 14.04
C LEU A 91 22.16 -30.83 13.70
N ILE A 92 22.66 -30.81 12.46
CA ILE A 92 23.81 -31.63 12.07
C ILE A 92 25.06 -31.22 12.87
N TYR A 93 25.33 -29.91 12.95
CA TYR A 93 26.46 -29.37 13.72
C TYR A 93 26.39 -29.79 15.19
N ALA A 94 25.21 -29.64 15.81
CA ALA A 94 25.00 -30.03 17.20
C ALA A 94 25.09 -31.55 17.40
N GLY A 95 24.59 -32.36 16.45
CA GLY A 95 24.70 -33.81 16.48
C GLY A 95 26.15 -34.29 16.44
N ILE A 96 26.96 -33.73 15.55
CA ILE A 96 28.39 -34.02 15.47
C ILE A 96 29.09 -33.63 16.78
N LYS A 97 28.80 -32.43 17.30
CA LYS A 97 29.38 -31.94 18.57
C LYS A 97 29.01 -32.82 19.76
N TYR A 98 27.78 -33.32 19.81
CA TYR A 98 27.31 -34.21 20.87
C TYR A 98 28.02 -35.57 20.86
N MET A 99 28.29 -36.11 19.66
CA MET A 99 28.96 -37.41 19.50
C MET A 99 30.48 -37.33 19.67
N SER A 100 31.10 -36.20 19.35
CA SER A 100 32.57 -36.05 19.35
C SER A 100 33.16 -35.56 20.67
N THR A 101 32.33 -35.14 21.63
CA THR A 101 32.79 -34.59 22.91
C THR A 101 32.54 -35.55 24.07
N ASP A 102 33.60 -35.88 24.81
CA ASP A 102 33.49 -36.67 26.05
C ASP A 102 33.25 -35.79 27.28
N ALA A 103 33.48 -34.48 27.16
CA ALA A 103 33.26 -33.52 28.24
C ALA A 103 31.76 -33.25 28.44
N PHE A 104 31.31 -33.29 29.70
CA PHE A 104 29.92 -32.97 30.08
C PHE A 104 29.49 -31.58 29.58
N SER A 105 30.38 -30.58 29.66
CA SER A 105 30.10 -29.22 29.18
C SER A 105 29.84 -29.15 27.69
N GLY A 106 30.57 -29.93 26.87
CA GLY A 106 30.37 -29.96 25.43
C GLY A 106 29.03 -30.59 25.03
N LYS A 107 28.58 -31.59 25.80
CA LYS A 107 27.26 -32.23 25.60
C LYS A 107 26.11 -31.30 25.95
N ASP A 108 26.23 -30.55 27.04
CA ASP A 108 25.21 -29.58 27.44
C ASP A 108 25.14 -28.40 26.46
N GLU A 109 26.28 -27.93 25.96
CA GLU A 109 26.30 -26.91 24.92
C GLU A 109 25.63 -27.39 23.62
N ALA A 110 25.91 -28.63 23.19
CA ALA A 110 25.27 -29.22 22.01
C ALA A 110 23.74 -29.35 22.19
N LYS A 111 23.26 -29.75 23.38
CA LYS A 111 21.83 -29.76 23.69
C LYS A 111 21.22 -28.36 23.62
N GLY A 112 21.92 -27.34 24.13
CA GLY A 112 21.47 -25.96 24.02
C GLY A 112 21.30 -25.51 22.57
N VAL A 113 22.20 -25.90 21.66
CA VAL A 113 22.06 -25.62 20.23
C VAL A 113 20.84 -26.32 19.62
N ILE A 114 20.58 -27.58 19.99
CA ILE A 114 19.40 -28.33 19.54
C ILE A 114 18.11 -27.64 20.02
N GLU A 115 18.04 -27.28 21.31
CA GLU A 115 16.88 -26.60 21.88
C GLU A 115 16.62 -25.25 21.19
N ASN A 116 17.67 -24.45 20.98
CA ASN A 116 17.55 -23.16 20.31
C ASN A 116 17.09 -23.31 18.84
N ALA A 117 17.59 -24.31 18.13
CA ALA A 117 17.14 -24.61 16.77
C ALA A 117 15.67 -25.05 16.72
N MET A 118 15.24 -25.88 17.68
CA MET A 118 13.83 -26.29 17.81
C MET A 118 12.90 -25.12 18.16
N TRP A 119 13.31 -24.25 19.10
CA TRP A 119 12.53 -23.06 19.46
C TRP A 119 12.45 -22.06 18.30
N GLY A 120 13.54 -21.86 17.54
CA GLY A 120 13.54 -21.00 16.36
C GLY A 120 12.60 -21.50 15.25
N LEU A 121 12.67 -22.80 14.95
CA LEU A 121 11.76 -23.42 13.97
C LEU A 121 10.31 -23.42 14.47
N GLY A 122 10.10 -23.75 15.75
CA GLY A 122 8.79 -23.73 16.40
C GLY A 122 8.16 -22.35 16.37
N LEU A 123 8.93 -21.29 16.60
CA LEU A 123 8.45 -19.90 16.53
C LEU A 123 8.05 -19.53 15.09
N ALA A 124 8.83 -19.91 14.09
CA ALA A 124 8.50 -19.65 12.69
C ALA A 124 7.19 -20.35 12.27
N ILE A 125 7.00 -21.60 12.67
CA ILE A 125 5.76 -22.36 12.38
C ILE A 125 4.59 -21.82 13.21
N ALA A 126 4.81 -21.49 14.49
CA ALA A 126 3.77 -20.92 15.36
C ALA A 126 3.29 -19.56 14.86
N ALA A 127 4.19 -18.70 14.37
CA ALA A 127 3.81 -17.44 13.74
C ALA A 127 2.88 -17.69 12.54
N TRP A 128 3.23 -18.63 11.65
CA TRP A 128 2.36 -19.01 10.53
C TRP A 128 1.01 -19.55 11.01
N LEU A 129 1.00 -20.41 12.04
CA LEU A 129 -0.20 -21.02 12.60
C LEU A 129 -1.14 -19.99 13.24
N ILE A 130 -0.59 -19.00 13.96
CA ILE A 130 -1.37 -17.91 14.57
C ILE A 130 -2.01 -17.06 13.48
N LEU A 131 -1.25 -16.67 12.44
CA LEU A 131 -1.79 -15.92 11.32
C LEU A 131 -2.92 -16.70 10.62
N TYR A 132 -2.71 -18.00 10.39
CA TYR A 132 -3.71 -18.87 9.77
C TYR A 132 -4.98 -19.04 10.62
N THR A 133 -4.84 -19.12 11.95
CA THR A 133 -5.96 -19.33 12.89
C THR A 133 -6.79 -18.06 13.08
N ILE A 134 -6.15 -16.89 13.18
CA ILE A 134 -6.87 -15.62 13.35
C ILE A 134 -7.63 -15.28 12.06
N ASN A 135 -6.95 -15.36 10.91
CA ASN A 135 -7.59 -15.14 9.64
C ASN A 135 -6.79 -15.79 8.50
N PRO A 136 -7.31 -16.85 7.87
CA PRO A 136 -6.61 -17.51 6.77
C PRO A 136 -6.38 -16.57 5.59
N LYS A 137 -7.12 -15.45 5.45
CA LYS A 137 -6.89 -14.42 4.43
C LYS A 137 -5.62 -13.59 4.64
N LEU A 138 -5.00 -13.66 5.81
CA LEU A 138 -3.68 -13.04 6.06
C LEU A 138 -2.55 -13.89 5.46
N VAL A 139 -2.80 -15.19 5.29
CA VAL A 139 -1.87 -16.14 4.64
C VAL A 139 -2.24 -16.30 3.15
N GLU A 140 -3.54 -16.33 2.85
CA GLU A 140 -4.10 -16.29 1.50
C GLU A 140 -4.47 -14.85 1.16
N ILE A 141 -3.45 -14.04 0.87
CA ILE A 141 -3.62 -12.61 0.57
C ILE A 141 -4.40 -12.47 -0.75
N LYS A 142 -5.70 -12.27 -0.67
CA LYS A 142 -6.55 -11.90 -1.81
C LYS A 142 -6.78 -10.39 -1.76
N PHE A 143 -5.91 -9.64 -2.43
CA PHE A 143 -6.15 -8.23 -2.69
C PHE A 143 -7.21 -8.11 -3.79
N ASP A 144 -8.49 -8.17 -3.41
CA ASP A 144 -9.57 -7.71 -4.27
C ASP A 144 -9.70 -6.19 -4.09
N ILE A 145 -8.73 -5.47 -4.64
CA ILE A 145 -8.85 -4.03 -4.77
C ILE A 145 -9.78 -3.83 -5.95
N PRO A 146 -11.01 -3.32 -5.77
CA PRO A 146 -11.87 -2.99 -6.89
C PRO A 146 -11.07 -2.04 -7.77
N LYS A 147 -10.77 -2.50 -8.99
CA LYS A 147 -10.12 -1.66 -9.99
C LYS A 147 -11.01 -0.42 -10.11
N GLN A 148 -10.49 0.73 -9.70
CA GLN A 148 -11.03 1.98 -10.18
C GLN A 148 -11.00 1.86 -11.69
N LYS A 149 -12.15 2.05 -12.36
CA LYS A 149 -12.15 2.22 -13.81
C LYS A 149 -11.32 3.47 -14.07
N ILE A 150 -10.03 3.28 -14.30
CA ILE A 150 -9.28 4.25 -15.08
C ILE A 150 -9.92 4.09 -16.45
N ALA A 151 -10.80 5.04 -16.81
CA ALA A 151 -11.15 5.24 -18.20
C ALA A 151 -9.83 5.15 -18.97
N PRO A 152 -9.72 4.35 -20.04
CA PRO A 152 -8.45 4.15 -20.71
C PRO A 152 -7.81 5.52 -20.90
N SER A 153 -6.78 5.78 -20.12
CA SER A 153 -5.84 6.83 -20.42
C SER A 153 -5.22 6.30 -21.69
N THR A 154 -5.82 6.67 -22.82
CA THR A 154 -5.08 6.80 -24.05
C THR A 154 -3.87 7.61 -23.64
N LEU A 155 -2.75 6.92 -23.41
CA LEU A 155 -1.44 7.50 -23.57
C LEU A 155 -1.39 7.91 -25.04
N SER A 156 -2.04 9.02 -25.34
CA SER A 156 -1.64 9.87 -26.44
C SER A 156 -0.28 10.37 -25.98
N GLY A 157 0.77 9.77 -26.56
CA GLY A 157 2.12 10.25 -26.38
C GLY A 157 2.13 11.77 -26.45
N GLY A 158 2.69 12.39 -25.42
CA GLY A 158 2.92 13.82 -25.37
C GLY A 158 3.81 14.23 -26.54
N GLY A 159 3.17 14.63 -27.62
CA GLY A 159 3.70 15.45 -28.69
C GLY A 159 2.85 16.70 -28.73
N GLY A 160 3.48 17.85 -28.51
CA GLY A 160 2.84 19.15 -28.33
C GLY A 160 1.84 19.51 -29.44
N GLY A 161 0.82 20.27 -29.03
CA GLY A 161 -0.22 20.82 -29.90
C GLY A 161 -1.61 20.19 -29.68
N GLY A 162 -2.05 20.03 -28.44
CA GLY A 162 -3.40 19.53 -28.13
C GLY A 162 -4.43 20.66 -28.09
N GLY A 163 -5.51 20.53 -28.87
CA GLY A 163 -6.61 21.49 -28.90
C GLY A 163 -7.32 21.67 -27.55
N VAL A 164 -7.97 22.81 -27.39
CA VAL A 164 -8.80 23.16 -26.22
C VAL A 164 -9.88 22.10 -26.02
N LEU A 165 -9.88 21.44 -24.86
CA LEU A 165 -10.97 20.53 -24.49
C LEU A 165 -12.24 21.35 -24.21
N PRO A 166 -13.40 20.97 -24.77
CA PRO A 166 -14.65 21.63 -24.43
C PRO A 166 -15.00 21.39 -22.96
N GLY A 167 -15.61 22.37 -22.30
CA GLY A 167 -16.17 22.17 -20.96
C GLY A 167 -17.32 21.16 -21.00
N TYR A 168 -17.57 20.51 -19.86
CA TYR A 168 -18.64 19.53 -19.71
C TYR A 168 -19.55 19.88 -18.53
N ILE A 169 -20.82 19.56 -18.68
CA ILE A 169 -21.84 19.78 -17.65
C ILE A 169 -21.68 18.70 -16.57
N LEU A 170 -21.58 19.12 -15.31
CA LEU A 170 -21.59 18.21 -14.18
C LEU A 170 -23.02 17.72 -13.89
N THR A 171 -23.16 16.42 -13.67
CA THR A 171 -24.38 15.85 -13.08
C THR A 171 -24.54 16.32 -11.63
N PRO A 172 -25.77 16.34 -11.08
CA PRO A 172 -25.98 16.69 -9.66
C PRO A 172 -25.13 15.85 -8.71
N GLU A 173 -24.93 14.56 -9.03
CA GLU A 173 -24.08 13.64 -8.25
C GLU A 173 -22.61 14.05 -8.31
N GLN A 174 -22.11 14.44 -9.49
CA GLN A 174 -20.74 14.94 -9.64
C GLN A 174 -20.52 16.27 -8.93
N VAL A 175 -21.51 17.18 -8.92
CA VAL A 175 -21.44 18.42 -8.15
C VAL A 175 -21.38 18.13 -6.65
N ALA A 176 -22.17 17.17 -6.17
CA ALA A 176 -22.11 16.76 -4.76
C ALA A 176 -20.75 16.16 -4.39
N GLU A 177 -20.16 15.36 -5.28
CA GLU A 177 -18.83 14.79 -5.10
C GLU A 177 -17.73 15.85 -5.16
N ASP A 178 -17.81 16.82 -6.07
CA ASP A 178 -16.88 17.95 -6.17
C ASP A 178 -16.84 18.74 -4.85
N ASN A 179 -18.02 19.11 -4.33
CA ASN A 179 -18.16 19.76 -3.04
C ASN A 179 -17.62 18.90 -1.87
N ARG A 180 -17.77 17.57 -1.94
CA ARG A 180 -17.22 16.65 -0.92
C ARG A 180 -15.68 16.69 -0.93
N ILE A 181 -15.07 16.65 -2.10
CA ILE A 181 -13.62 16.73 -2.28
C ILE A 181 -13.11 18.10 -1.81
N GLU A 182 -13.79 19.19 -2.16
CA GLU A 182 -13.46 20.53 -1.69
C GLU A 182 -13.47 20.61 -0.14
N LEU A 183 -14.50 20.05 0.51
CA LEU A 183 -14.57 20.02 1.97
C LEU A 183 -13.45 19.19 2.60
N ASP A 184 -13.06 18.08 1.97
CA ASP A 184 -11.94 17.24 2.41
C ASP A 184 -10.59 17.96 2.28
N LEU A 185 -10.37 18.68 1.17
CA LEU A 185 -9.20 19.54 0.97
C LEU A 185 -9.13 20.69 1.98
N LYS A 186 -10.26 21.36 2.26
CA LYS A 186 -10.34 22.44 3.25
C LYS A 186 -10.08 21.96 4.68
N LYS A 187 -10.50 20.74 5.02
CA LYS A 187 -10.28 20.13 6.35
C LYS A 187 -8.84 19.63 6.55
N ASN A 188 -8.08 19.43 5.48
CA ASN A 188 -6.67 19.06 5.58
C ASN A 188 -5.90 20.09 6.41
N ILE A 189 -4.83 19.64 7.09
CA ILE A 189 -3.95 20.54 7.83
C ILE A 189 -2.55 20.40 7.22
N PRO A 190 -2.04 21.40 6.50
CA PRO A 190 -2.67 22.71 6.21
C PRO A 190 -3.78 22.66 5.16
N SER A 191 -4.72 23.60 5.24
CA SER A 191 -5.90 23.65 4.37
C SER A 191 -5.50 23.93 2.92
N VAL A 192 -6.07 23.18 2.00
CA VAL A 192 -6.00 23.45 0.56
C VAL A 192 -7.35 24.03 0.13
N THR A 193 -7.34 25.21 -0.48
CA THR A 193 -8.57 25.88 -0.95
C THR A 193 -8.73 25.72 -2.46
N ILE A 194 -9.94 25.99 -2.95
CA ILE A 194 -10.26 26.07 -4.37
C ILE A 194 -10.76 27.49 -4.62
N ASN A 195 -10.28 28.14 -5.69
CA ASN A 195 -10.54 29.56 -5.93
C ASN A 195 -11.96 29.86 -6.43
N ASN A 196 -12.64 28.91 -7.06
CA ASN A 196 -13.97 29.09 -7.63
C ASN A 196 -14.90 27.90 -7.36
N ASN A 197 -16.19 28.14 -7.54
CA ASN A 197 -17.21 27.09 -7.53
C ASN A 197 -17.10 26.17 -8.77
N PRO A 198 -17.74 24.99 -8.76
CA PRO A 198 -17.69 24.05 -9.89
C PRO A 198 -18.35 24.58 -11.17
N CYS A 199 -17.83 24.16 -12.33
CA CYS A 199 -18.31 24.45 -13.67
C CYS A 199 -19.60 23.68 -14.00
N VAL A 200 -20.72 24.04 -13.38
CA VAL A 200 -21.99 23.30 -13.53
C VAL A 200 -22.63 23.42 -14.93
N THR A 201 -22.31 24.45 -15.72
CA THR A 201 -22.91 24.70 -17.05
C THR A 201 -22.04 24.29 -18.23
N GLY A 202 -20.94 23.57 -17.99
CA GLY A 202 -19.95 23.29 -19.05
C GLY A 202 -19.08 24.48 -19.42
N ALA A 203 -18.98 25.47 -18.53
CA ALA A 203 -17.98 26.54 -18.62
C ALA A 203 -16.55 25.98 -18.51
N THR A 204 -15.60 26.71 -19.07
CA THR A 204 -14.15 26.41 -19.02
C THR A 204 -13.36 27.50 -18.29
N SER A 205 -14.04 28.51 -17.73
CA SER A 205 -13.41 29.64 -17.04
C SER A 205 -14.34 30.21 -15.97
N GLY A 206 -13.74 30.82 -14.95
CA GLY A 206 -14.46 31.37 -13.79
C GLY A 206 -15.01 30.31 -12.83
N CYS A 207 -14.54 29.07 -12.97
CA CYS A 207 -14.95 27.90 -12.21
C CYS A 207 -13.80 26.89 -12.16
N THR A 208 -13.85 25.97 -11.20
CA THR A 208 -12.79 24.97 -11.01
C THR A 208 -13.42 23.66 -10.58
N ASN A 209 -13.11 22.58 -11.31
CA ASN A 209 -13.63 21.25 -11.00
C ASN A 209 -12.52 20.36 -10.44
N VAL A 210 -12.78 19.65 -9.36
CA VAL A 210 -11.88 18.66 -8.77
C VAL A 210 -12.44 17.23 -8.83
N VAL A 211 -13.71 17.08 -9.17
CA VAL A 211 -14.34 15.78 -9.38
C VAL A 211 -13.69 15.01 -10.52
N GLY A 212 -13.30 13.76 -10.25
CA GLY A 212 -12.61 12.93 -11.23
C GLY A 212 -11.09 13.12 -11.26
N LEU A 213 -10.52 13.96 -10.39
CA LEU A 213 -9.07 13.94 -10.14
C LEU A 213 -8.64 12.58 -9.57
N PRO A 214 -7.55 11.98 -10.07
CA PRO A 214 -6.97 10.80 -9.45
C PRO A 214 -6.52 11.06 -8.01
N GLN A 215 -6.61 10.02 -7.17
CA GLN A 215 -6.19 10.10 -5.76
C GLN A 215 -4.75 10.60 -5.59
N GLN A 216 -3.87 10.26 -6.53
CA GLN A 216 -2.49 10.72 -6.56
C GLN A 216 -2.37 12.26 -6.59
N ALA A 217 -3.23 12.95 -7.33
CA ALA A 217 -3.22 14.41 -7.39
C ALA A 217 -3.78 15.02 -6.10
N ILE A 218 -4.86 14.45 -5.55
CA ILE A 218 -5.47 14.90 -4.29
C ILE A 218 -4.53 14.73 -3.10
N GLU A 219 -3.85 13.60 -3.00
CA GLU A 219 -2.85 13.36 -1.94
C GLU A 219 -1.57 14.15 -2.18
N GLY A 220 -1.16 14.28 -3.44
CA GLY A 220 -0.01 15.06 -3.85
C GLY A 220 -0.12 16.54 -3.46
N VAL A 221 -1.28 17.17 -3.68
CA VAL A 221 -1.50 18.58 -3.32
C VAL A 221 -1.55 18.78 -1.80
N LYS A 222 -2.16 17.84 -1.06
CA LYS A 222 -2.15 17.86 0.42
C LYS A 222 -0.74 17.73 0.97
N SER A 223 0.07 16.83 0.41
CA SER A 223 1.47 16.64 0.78
C SER A 223 2.29 17.89 0.45
N PHE A 224 2.11 18.47 -0.73
CA PHE A 224 2.77 19.72 -1.12
C PHE A 224 2.44 20.87 -0.16
N ALA A 225 1.17 21.03 0.23
CA ALA A 225 0.76 22.05 1.19
C ALA A 225 1.47 21.86 2.54
N LEU A 226 1.55 20.62 3.04
CA LEU A 226 2.28 20.30 4.26
C LEU A 226 3.76 20.65 4.16
N THR A 227 4.45 20.19 3.12
CA THR A 227 5.90 20.42 2.98
C THR A 227 6.23 21.88 2.73
N CYS A 228 5.38 22.61 2.01
CA CYS A 228 5.53 24.05 1.85
C CYS A 228 5.35 24.79 3.18
N GLN A 229 4.33 24.45 3.97
CA GLN A 229 4.14 25.07 5.29
C GLN A 229 5.29 24.76 6.26
N ILE A 230 5.86 23.56 6.22
CA ILE A 230 7.04 23.20 7.03
C ILE A 230 8.25 24.07 6.63
N ALA A 231 8.45 24.32 5.33
CA ALA A 231 9.61 25.04 4.84
C ALA A 231 9.48 26.57 4.91
N MET A 232 8.28 27.10 4.65
CA MET A 232 8.02 28.53 4.49
C MET A 232 7.21 29.13 5.65
N GLY A 233 6.79 28.31 6.61
CA GLY A 233 5.94 28.70 7.72
C GLY A 233 4.45 28.73 7.38
N LYS A 234 3.62 29.12 8.36
CA LYS A 234 2.14 29.11 8.31
C LYS A 234 1.51 29.97 7.20
N ASN A 235 2.30 30.79 6.51
CA ASN A 235 1.84 31.67 5.45
C ASN A 235 1.95 31.02 4.06
N CYS A 236 2.41 29.77 3.94
CA CYS A 236 2.28 29.03 2.68
C CYS A 236 0.87 28.44 2.58
N PHE A 237 -0.01 29.16 1.88
CA PHE A 237 -1.34 28.69 1.52
C PHE A 237 -1.30 28.11 0.10
N VAL A 238 -2.01 27.01 -0.11
CA VAL A 238 -2.13 26.35 -1.42
C VAL A 238 -3.58 26.47 -1.86
N GLU A 239 -3.76 27.02 -3.04
CA GLU A 239 -5.06 27.20 -3.68
C GLU A 239 -5.04 26.50 -5.03
N ILE A 240 -6.00 25.63 -5.28
CA ILE A 240 -6.22 25.02 -6.58
C ILE A 240 -6.99 26.02 -7.44
N THR A 241 -6.41 26.35 -8.59
CA THR A 241 -6.99 27.27 -9.56
C THR A 241 -7.56 26.55 -10.78
N GLY A 242 -7.18 25.28 -10.96
CA GLY A 242 -7.63 24.43 -12.05
C GLY A 242 -7.40 22.94 -11.77
N GLY A 243 -8.20 22.08 -12.37
CA GLY A 243 -8.16 20.63 -12.18
C GLY A 243 -8.73 19.90 -13.38
N THR A 244 -10.01 19.55 -13.32
CA THR A 244 -10.69 18.72 -14.33
C THR A 244 -11.60 19.51 -15.23
N GLU A 245 -11.68 20.84 -15.11
CA GLU A 245 -12.42 21.67 -16.05
C GLU A 245 -11.84 21.60 -17.47
N GLY A 246 -12.69 21.86 -18.46
CA GLY A 246 -12.24 22.01 -19.84
C GLY A 246 -11.48 23.32 -20.04
N GLY A 247 -10.87 23.51 -21.21
CA GLY A 247 -10.15 24.73 -21.57
C GLY A 247 -8.78 24.46 -22.18
N HIS A 248 -8.14 23.34 -21.85
CA HIS A 248 -6.78 22.99 -22.30
C HIS A 248 -6.64 21.46 -22.40
N ALA A 249 -5.68 20.99 -23.21
CA ALA A 249 -5.51 19.55 -23.49
C ALA A 249 -4.89 18.73 -22.35
N THR A 250 -4.25 19.39 -21.38
CA THR A 250 -3.53 18.76 -20.27
C THR A 250 -4.40 18.51 -19.04
N HIS A 251 -5.60 19.08 -19.00
CA HIS A 251 -6.56 18.97 -17.90
C HIS A 251 -7.70 18.03 -18.25
N GLY A 252 -8.36 17.49 -17.23
CA GLY A 252 -9.58 16.71 -17.41
C GLY A 252 -9.69 15.51 -16.48
N PRO A 253 -10.87 14.86 -16.42
CA PRO A 253 -11.11 13.71 -15.56
C PRO A 253 -10.12 12.57 -15.83
N GLY A 254 -9.56 12.00 -14.76
CA GLY A 254 -8.58 10.90 -14.83
C GLY A 254 -7.13 11.33 -15.09
N LEU A 255 -6.87 12.61 -15.34
CA LEU A 255 -5.52 13.15 -15.46
C LEU A 255 -5.03 13.64 -14.09
N ALA A 256 -3.81 13.25 -13.71
CA ALA A 256 -3.19 13.66 -12.45
C ALA A 256 -2.51 15.04 -12.58
N VAL A 257 -3.26 16.01 -13.11
CA VAL A 257 -2.79 17.35 -13.44
C VAL A 257 -3.69 18.39 -12.78
N ILE A 258 -3.08 19.35 -12.10
CA ILE A 258 -3.81 20.46 -11.44
C ILE A 258 -3.04 21.76 -11.62
N ASP A 259 -3.76 22.87 -11.54
CA ASP A 259 -3.16 24.19 -11.46
C ASP A 259 -3.22 24.72 -10.03
N ILE A 260 -2.07 25.20 -9.56
CA ILE A 260 -1.93 25.81 -8.23
C ILE A 260 -1.70 27.32 -8.39
N GLY A 261 -2.42 28.11 -7.60
CA GLY A 261 -2.27 29.55 -7.56
C GLY A 261 -0.86 30.00 -7.15
N LYS A 262 -0.35 31.05 -7.80
CA LYS A 262 0.94 31.64 -7.45
C LYS A 262 0.80 32.54 -6.24
N ASN A 263 1.66 32.33 -5.25
CA ASN A 263 1.88 33.29 -4.16
C ASN A 263 3.35 33.31 -3.78
N LEU A 264 3.76 34.30 -2.98
CA LEU A 264 5.16 34.50 -2.62
C LEU A 264 5.80 33.24 -2.03
N ASN A 265 5.10 32.54 -1.13
CA ASN A 265 5.66 31.39 -0.41
C ASN A 265 5.68 30.12 -1.26
N VAL A 266 4.62 29.84 -2.02
CA VAL A 266 4.56 28.73 -2.99
C VAL A 266 5.64 28.91 -4.05
N ASN A 267 5.76 30.11 -4.63
CA ASN A 267 6.75 30.41 -5.65
C ASN A 267 8.18 30.22 -5.13
N ASN A 268 8.46 30.76 -3.94
CA ASN A 268 9.77 30.64 -3.32
C ASN A 268 10.09 29.18 -2.96
N TYR A 269 9.12 28.44 -2.43
CA TYR A 269 9.30 27.03 -2.11
C TYR A 269 9.65 26.19 -3.35
N ILE A 270 8.88 26.32 -4.43
CA ILE A 270 9.12 25.59 -5.68
C ILE A 270 10.50 25.95 -6.25
N LYS A 271 10.82 27.24 -6.33
CA LYS A 271 12.08 27.70 -6.94
C LYS A 271 13.31 27.42 -6.08
N GLN A 272 13.20 27.38 -4.76
CA GLN A 272 14.32 27.11 -3.85
C GLN A 272 14.56 25.63 -3.59
N LYS A 273 13.49 24.81 -3.56
CA LYS A 273 13.59 23.38 -3.24
C LYS A 273 13.54 22.49 -4.47
N GLY A 274 12.94 22.97 -5.57
CA GLY A 274 12.81 22.22 -6.81
C GLY A 274 14.09 22.20 -7.62
N ALA A 275 14.42 21.03 -8.17
CA ALA A 275 15.50 20.89 -9.13
C ALA A 275 15.01 21.33 -10.52
N PRO A 276 15.70 22.25 -11.21
CA PRO A 276 15.35 22.58 -12.60
C PRO A 276 15.33 21.33 -13.48
N THR A 277 14.32 21.21 -14.33
CA THR A 277 14.14 20.06 -15.22
C THR A 277 13.61 20.51 -16.58
N ASN A 278 13.61 19.62 -17.56
CA ASN A 278 13.08 19.86 -18.90
C ASN A 278 12.44 18.58 -19.45
N THR A 279 11.26 18.24 -18.93
CA THR A 279 10.49 17.10 -19.40
C THR A 279 9.43 17.54 -20.41
N GLN A 280 9.17 16.70 -21.41
CA GLN A 280 8.10 16.94 -22.38
C GLN A 280 6.74 16.40 -21.90
N ALA A 281 6.68 15.73 -20.75
CA ALA A 281 5.51 14.97 -20.29
C ALA A 281 4.42 15.81 -19.59
N CYS A 282 4.70 17.07 -19.22
CA CYS A 282 3.79 17.91 -18.45
C CYS A 282 3.29 19.12 -19.26
N SER A 283 4.07 20.22 -19.28
CA SER A 283 3.83 21.38 -20.14
C SER A 283 5.15 21.97 -20.62
N GLN A 284 5.12 22.59 -21.81
CA GLN A 284 6.27 23.27 -22.43
C GLN A 284 6.15 24.80 -22.39
N LEU A 285 5.17 25.36 -21.68
CA LEU A 285 4.86 26.79 -21.69
C LEU A 285 5.77 27.64 -20.79
N GLY A 286 6.61 27.03 -19.96
CA GLY A 286 7.55 27.77 -19.12
C GLY A 286 8.59 26.92 -18.38
N PRO A 287 9.39 27.54 -17.49
CA PRO A 287 10.40 26.87 -16.68
C PRO A 287 9.81 25.76 -15.82
N GLN A 288 10.50 24.63 -15.74
CA GLN A 288 10.03 23.45 -14.99
C GLN A 288 10.93 23.14 -13.80
N TYR A 289 10.31 22.72 -12.71
CA TYR A 289 10.96 22.32 -11.47
C TYR A 289 10.43 20.95 -11.03
N SER A 290 11.32 20.04 -10.64
CA SER A 290 10.97 18.74 -10.08
C SER A 290 11.10 18.76 -8.57
N LEU A 291 10.06 18.30 -7.88
CA LEU A 291 9.98 18.16 -6.43
C LEU A 291 9.30 16.84 -6.10
N ASN A 292 9.99 15.94 -5.39
CA ASN A 292 9.44 14.65 -4.97
C ASN A 292 8.79 13.87 -6.13
N ASN A 293 9.43 13.86 -7.30
CA ASN A 293 8.93 13.21 -8.52
C ASN A 293 7.69 13.86 -9.17
N THR A 294 7.21 14.98 -8.64
CA THR A 294 6.17 15.83 -9.22
C THR A 294 6.80 16.99 -9.99
N ILE A 295 6.23 17.33 -11.15
CA ILE A 295 6.73 18.40 -12.03
C ILE A 295 5.85 19.64 -11.86
N TYR A 296 6.48 20.79 -11.68
CA TYR A 296 5.85 22.10 -11.53
C TYR A 296 6.34 22.99 -12.68
N VAL A 297 5.43 23.45 -13.53
CA VAL A 297 5.72 24.32 -14.67
C VAL A 297 5.19 25.72 -14.38
N ASP A 298 6.05 26.73 -14.52
CA ASP A 298 5.68 28.13 -14.33
C ASP A 298 4.99 28.66 -15.60
N GLU A 299 3.66 28.65 -15.64
CA GLU A 299 2.84 29.17 -16.76
C GLU A 299 2.41 30.63 -16.55
N TRP A 300 3.26 31.43 -15.92
CA TRP A 300 3.08 32.87 -15.66
C TRP A 300 2.02 33.22 -14.62
N THR A 301 0.78 32.77 -14.81
CA THR A 301 -0.37 33.12 -13.96
C THR A 301 -0.60 32.11 -12.82
N HIS A 302 -0.26 30.85 -13.06
CA HIS A 302 -0.40 29.73 -12.13
C HIS A 302 0.84 28.81 -12.23
N TRP A 303 0.90 27.80 -11.37
CA TRP A 303 1.79 26.65 -11.51
C TRP A 303 1.00 25.48 -12.06
N HIS A 304 1.42 24.97 -13.21
CA HIS A 304 0.85 23.76 -13.80
C HIS A 304 1.59 22.54 -13.25
N VAL A 305 0.89 21.65 -12.56
CA VAL A 305 1.48 20.58 -11.75
C VAL A 305 1.06 19.22 -12.25
N CYS A 306 2.05 18.37 -12.56
CA CYS A 306 1.83 16.99 -12.99
C CYS A 306 2.43 16.01 -11.98
N TYR A 307 1.58 15.15 -11.42
CA TYR A 307 1.94 14.16 -10.39
C TYR A 307 2.38 12.81 -10.93
#